data_AF-A0A2H0QIZ9-F1
#
_entry.id   AF-A0A2H0QIZ9-F1
#
_cell.length_a   1.000
_cell.length_b   1.000
_cell.length_c   1.000
_cell.angle_alpha   90.00
_cell.angle_beta   90.00
_cell.angle_gamma   90.00
#
_symmetry.space_group_name_H-M   'P 1'
#
loop_
_entity.id
_entity.type
_entity.pdbx_description
1 polymer ?
#
loop_
_entity_poly.entity_id
_entity_poly.type
_entity_poly.pdbx_seq_one_letter_code
_entity_poly.pdbx_strand_id
1 'polypeptide(L)'
;MRSMSKTLLCLLALLPALVGCLPFGSGSGFIFRDYKQEQINASNQKLENTRREEAQRLAFQEEKRRTMEEIVAEANASFEEIKPILQKKCFDCHDTNTRLKFYARILPRLNPLYKHQEEGLKAIDFVDTFPLKAKGTPPQLSLLKSIRNQVIDRTMPLKSYRLVYRNRRIFNSDEEKILAWTDPLIQKLEDYNEKFENPANDPTLLAKNIMENKCFRCHANGNAKGGFGDMEDSMKLLASKYVDLKNPESSELLTITDKGQMPPNKREALTEKELFDLKEWLIIESKKETVQ
;
A
#
# COMPACT_ATOMS: atom_id res chain seq x y z
N MET A 1 -99.15 23.98 -17.92
CA MET A 1 -99.47 25.42 -17.79
C MET A 1 -98.17 26.22 -17.93
N ARG A 2 -98.13 27.26 -18.79
CA ARG A 2 -97.02 28.25 -18.96
C ARG A 2 -95.65 27.67 -19.41
N SER A 3 -94.78 28.37 -20.16
CA SER A 3 -94.96 29.60 -20.98
C SER A 3 -93.73 29.96 -21.87
N MET A 4 -93.83 29.78 -23.20
CA MET A 4 -93.09 30.55 -24.26
C MET A 4 -91.52 30.46 -24.21
N SER A 5 -90.65 31.03 -25.07
CA SER A 5 -90.61 31.83 -26.33
C SER A 5 -89.12 31.77 -26.83
N LYS A 6 -88.64 31.85 -28.09
CA LYS A 6 -89.07 32.09 -29.51
C LYS A 6 -87.96 31.47 -30.44
N THR A 7 -88.15 31.14 -31.73
CA THR A 7 -87.93 31.95 -32.97
C THR A 7 -86.80 33.02 -32.93
N LEU A 8 -85.97 33.29 -33.97
CA LEU A 8 -86.08 33.07 -35.44
C LEU A 8 -84.73 33.18 -36.23
N LEU A 9 -84.61 32.49 -37.39
CA LEU A 9 -83.91 32.84 -38.68
C LEU A 9 -82.37 32.92 -38.91
N CYS A 10 -81.97 32.45 -40.12
CA CYS A 10 -80.90 32.93 -41.07
C CYS A 10 -79.38 32.94 -40.70
N LEU A 11 -78.42 32.82 -41.65
CA LEU A 11 -78.35 32.16 -42.98
C LEU A 11 -76.88 32.06 -43.49
N LEU A 12 -76.55 31.00 -44.25
CA LEU A 12 -75.47 30.84 -45.28
C LEU A 12 -74.17 31.69 -45.28
N ALA A 13 -73.03 31.02 -45.04
CA ALA A 13 -71.77 31.13 -45.82
C ALA A 13 -70.90 29.88 -45.53
N LEU A 14 -70.66 28.93 -46.45
CA LEU A 14 -69.78 28.90 -47.64
C LEU A 14 -68.26 28.68 -47.38
N LEU A 15 -67.81 27.50 -47.84
CA LEU A 15 -66.45 27.03 -48.21
C LEU A 15 -65.68 26.14 -47.21
N PRO A 16 -65.04 25.03 -47.69
CA PRO A 16 -64.31 24.07 -46.88
C PRO A 16 -62.79 24.35 -46.82
N ALA A 17 -62.16 23.98 -45.71
CA ALA A 17 -60.71 23.92 -45.57
C ALA A 17 -60.25 22.45 -45.43
N LEU A 18 -59.34 22.03 -46.30
CA LEU A 18 -58.69 20.72 -46.24
C LEU A 18 -57.71 20.67 -45.06
N VAL A 19 -58.05 19.96 -43.99
CA VAL A 19 -57.08 19.54 -42.96
C VAL A 19 -56.54 18.18 -43.37
N GLY A 20 -55.38 18.19 -44.03
CA GLY A 20 -54.70 16.97 -44.48
C GLY A 20 -54.15 16.13 -43.32
N CYS A 21 -54.06 14.81 -43.53
CA CYS A 21 -53.33 13.95 -42.62
C CYS A 21 -51.83 14.27 -42.65
N LEU A 22 -51.24 14.57 -41.50
CA LEU A 22 -49.79 14.48 -41.28
C LEU A 22 -49.56 13.57 -40.05
N PRO A 23 -48.73 12.51 -40.16
CA PRO A 23 -48.40 11.68 -39.02
C PRO A 23 -47.51 12.46 -38.05
N PHE A 24 -47.91 12.57 -36.78
CA PHE A 24 -47.20 13.34 -35.77
C PHE A 24 -45.94 12.58 -35.30
N GLY A 25 -44.82 12.78 -35.99
CA GLY A 25 -43.54 12.13 -35.69
C GLY A 25 -42.85 12.73 -34.46
N SER A 26 -43.14 12.22 -33.27
CA SER A 26 -42.61 12.71 -31.98
C SER A 26 -41.69 11.73 -31.24
N GLY A 27 -41.00 10.82 -31.95
CA GLY A 27 -40.13 9.81 -31.34
C GLY A 27 -38.71 10.25 -30.91
N SER A 28 -38.19 11.35 -31.46
CA SER A 28 -36.78 11.75 -31.30
C SER A 28 -36.45 12.39 -29.95
N GLY A 29 -37.41 13.07 -29.32
CA GLY A 29 -37.19 13.81 -28.06
C GLY A 29 -37.03 12.94 -26.82
N PHE A 30 -37.51 11.68 -26.86
CA PHE A 30 -37.41 10.74 -25.74
C PHE A 30 -36.03 10.07 -25.72
N ILE A 31 -35.66 9.39 -26.81
CA ILE A 31 -34.42 8.60 -26.92
C ILE A 31 -33.15 9.44 -26.67
N PHE A 32 -33.12 10.70 -27.13
CA PHE A 32 -31.99 11.60 -26.86
C PHE A 32 -31.87 11.99 -25.37
N ARG A 33 -33.00 12.05 -24.65
CA ARG A 33 -33.04 12.34 -23.21
C ARG A 33 -32.59 11.13 -22.40
N ASP A 34 -33.03 9.93 -22.77
CA ASP A 34 -32.66 8.68 -22.13
C ASP A 34 -31.16 8.40 -22.27
N TYR A 35 -30.60 8.52 -23.48
CA TYR A 35 -29.17 8.39 -23.73
C TYR A 35 -28.33 9.38 -22.89
N LYS A 36 -28.78 10.64 -22.80
CA LYS A 36 -28.09 11.64 -21.97
C LYS A 36 -28.17 11.31 -20.47
N GLN A 37 -29.29 10.75 -20.01
CA GLN A 37 -29.43 10.30 -18.62
C GLN A 37 -28.54 9.08 -18.32
N GLU A 38 -28.44 8.13 -19.25
CA GLU A 38 -27.58 6.95 -19.15
C GLU A 38 -26.09 7.32 -19.05
N GLN A 39 -25.63 8.26 -19.88
CA GLN A 39 -24.26 8.80 -19.80
C GLN A 39 -23.97 9.51 -18.47
N ILE A 40 -24.95 10.25 -17.92
CA ILE A 40 -24.83 10.89 -16.60
C ILE A 40 -24.76 9.83 -15.48
N ASN A 41 -25.61 8.80 -15.55
CA ASN A 41 -25.62 7.71 -14.58
C ASN A 41 -24.29 6.95 -14.56
N ALA A 42 -23.74 6.60 -15.73
CA ALA A 42 -22.45 5.93 -15.85
C ALA A 42 -21.27 6.80 -15.35
N SER A 43 -21.30 8.11 -15.61
CA SER A 43 -20.31 9.05 -15.09
C SER A 43 -20.34 9.16 -13.57
N ASN A 44 -21.55 9.26 -12.98
CA ASN A 44 -21.75 9.29 -11.53
C ASN A 44 -21.29 7.98 -10.87
N GLN A 45 -21.59 6.82 -11.48
CA GLN A 45 -21.16 5.52 -10.99
C GLN A 45 -19.63 5.38 -11.01
N LYS A 46 -18.96 5.80 -12.09
CA LYS A 46 -17.48 5.79 -12.14
C LYS A 46 -16.89 6.68 -11.04
N LEU A 47 -17.43 7.89 -10.86
CA LEU A 47 -16.98 8.81 -9.81
C LEU A 47 -17.20 8.27 -8.39
N GLU A 48 -18.27 7.49 -8.16
CA GLU A 48 -18.50 6.82 -6.89
C GLU A 48 -17.51 5.67 -6.66
N ASN A 49 -17.24 4.84 -7.68
CA ASN A 49 -16.23 3.77 -7.61
C ASN A 49 -14.83 4.31 -7.29
N THR A 50 -14.36 5.33 -8.03
CA THR A 50 -13.06 5.97 -7.76
C THR A 50 -12.97 6.45 -6.29
N ARG A 51 -14.01 7.12 -5.78
CA ARG A 51 -14.05 7.58 -4.38
C ARG A 51 -14.02 6.43 -3.36
N ARG A 52 -14.64 5.28 -3.67
CA ARG A 52 -14.61 4.09 -2.81
C ARG A 52 -13.21 3.49 -2.78
N GLU A 53 -12.53 3.39 -3.92
CA GLU A 53 -11.15 2.91 -4.02
C GLU A 53 -10.15 3.86 -3.31
N GLU A 54 -10.28 5.17 -3.52
CA GLU A 54 -9.51 6.20 -2.79
C GLU A 54 -9.71 6.07 -1.28
N ALA A 55 -10.96 5.93 -0.81
CA ALA A 55 -11.27 5.78 0.61
C ALA A 55 -10.72 4.47 1.19
N GLN A 56 -10.80 3.34 0.46
CA GLN A 56 -10.19 2.06 0.87
C GLN A 56 -8.66 2.19 0.97
N ARG A 57 -8.01 2.82 -0.01
CA ARG A 57 -6.56 3.05 -0.02
C ARG A 57 -6.13 3.93 1.15
N LEU A 58 -6.84 5.03 1.40
CA LEU A 58 -6.58 5.91 2.53
C LEU A 58 -6.79 5.20 3.87
N ALA A 59 -7.83 4.39 4.01
CA ALA A 59 -8.08 3.60 5.20
C ALA A 59 -6.98 2.56 5.45
N PHE A 60 -6.46 1.89 4.42
CA PHE A 60 -5.35 0.95 4.54
C PHE A 60 -4.03 1.63 4.94
N GLN A 61 -3.71 2.78 4.35
CA GLN A 61 -2.51 3.55 4.72
C GLN A 61 -2.61 4.12 6.15
N GLU A 62 -3.80 4.58 6.54
CA GLU A 62 -4.08 5.04 7.91
C GLU A 62 -4.01 3.89 8.93
N GLU A 63 -4.51 2.70 8.61
CA GLU A 63 -4.36 1.52 9.46
C GLU A 63 -2.87 1.13 9.60
N LYS A 64 -2.13 1.08 8.49
CA LYS A 64 -0.69 0.80 8.47
C LYS A 64 0.08 1.79 9.35
N ARG A 65 -0.22 3.09 9.21
CA ARG A 65 0.36 4.18 10.03
C ARG A 65 0.04 3.97 11.51
N ARG A 66 -1.24 3.78 11.85
CA ARG A 66 -1.70 3.66 13.24
C ARG A 66 -1.11 2.43 13.94
N THR A 67 -1.05 1.28 13.29
CA THR A 67 -0.43 0.07 13.87
C THR A 67 1.07 0.23 14.08
N MET A 68 1.79 0.92 13.18
CA MET A 68 3.20 1.25 13.42
C MET A 68 3.37 2.22 14.61
N GLU A 69 2.50 3.22 14.75
CA GLU A 69 2.52 4.15 15.89
C GLU A 69 2.18 3.46 17.22
N GLU A 70 1.24 2.52 17.23
CA GLU A 70 0.93 1.63 18.37
C GLU A 70 2.18 0.83 18.79
N ILE A 71 2.88 0.21 17.83
CA ILE A 71 4.13 -0.56 18.08
C ILE A 71 5.25 0.35 18.59
N VAL A 72 5.44 1.54 18.01
CA VAL A 72 6.44 2.52 18.44
C VAL A 72 6.16 3.02 19.86
N ALA A 73 4.90 3.26 20.22
CA ALA A 73 4.52 3.67 21.58
C ALA A 73 4.83 2.56 22.61
N GLU A 74 4.49 1.32 22.31
CA GLU A 74 4.76 0.16 23.18
C GLU A 74 6.25 -0.15 23.32
N ALA A 75 7.02 -0.04 22.22
CA ALA A 75 8.47 -0.17 22.23
C ALA A 75 9.13 0.90 23.12
N ASN A 76 8.65 2.15 23.05
CA ASN A 76 9.15 3.23 23.90
C ASN A 76 8.78 3.04 25.38
N ALA A 77 7.56 2.59 25.69
CA ALA A 77 7.11 2.36 27.06
C ALA A 77 7.85 1.19 27.73
N SER A 78 7.93 0.04 27.06
CA SER A 78 8.62 -1.16 27.57
C SER A 78 10.13 -0.98 27.70
N PHE A 79 10.75 -0.08 26.92
CA PHE A 79 12.17 0.20 27.03
C PHE A 79 12.57 0.75 28.41
N GLU A 80 11.75 1.61 29.04
CA GLU A 80 12.12 2.22 30.33
C GLU A 80 12.25 1.17 31.46
N GLU A 81 11.56 0.03 31.37
CA GLU A 81 11.69 -1.08 32.33
C GLU A 81 13.01 -1.84 32.17
N ILE A 82 13.47 -2.05 30.93
CA ILE A 82 14.69 -2.81 30.62
C ILE A 82 15.95 -1.92 30.60
N LYS A 83 15.79 -0.61 30.41
CA LYS A 83 16.85 0.42 30.34
C LYS A 83 17.88 0.35 31.48
N PRO A 84 17.54 0.08 32.76
CA PRO A 84 18.55 -0.11 33.81
C PRO A 84 19.47 -1.32 33.58
N ILE A 85 18.99 -2.35 32.88
CA ILE A 85 19.79 -3.52 32.48
C ILE A 85 20.61 -3.17 31.24
N LEU A 86 20.03 -2.54 30.22
CA LEU A 86 20.78 -2.13 29.03
C LEU A 86 21.90 -1.13 29.36
N GLN A 87 21.67 -0.16 30.24
CA GLN A 87 22.69 0.72 30.81
C GLN A 87 23.81 -0.05 31.52
N LYS A 88 23.45 -1.11 32.26
CA LYS A 88 24.40 -1.90 33.06
C LYS A 88 25.19 -2.92 32.23
N LYS A 89 24.70 -3.35 31.06
CA LYS A 89 25.28 -4.45 30.26
C LYS A 89 25.77 -4.04 28.87
N CYS A 90 25.08 -3.12 28.20
CA CYS A 90 25.21 -2.84 26.77
C CYS A 90 25.77 -1.43 26.48
N PHE A 91 25.29 -0.40 27.19
CA PHE A 91 25.56 1.01 26.84
C PHE A 91 27.06 1.38 26.89
N ASP A 92 27.86 0.71 27.75
CA ASP A 92 29.34 0.81 27.77
C ASP A 92 30.01 0.62 26.38
N CYS A 93 29.32 0.01 25.40
CA CYS A 93 29.77 -0.09 24.00
C CYS A 93 28.68 0.23 22.94
N HIS A 94 27.40 0.40 23.33
CA HIS A 94 26.26 0.54 22.42
C HIS A 94 25.38 1.79 22.70
N ASP A 95 25.91 2.81 23.35
CA ASP A 95 25.26 4.13 23.45
C ASP A 95 26.28 5.23 23.10
N THR A 96 25.98 6.03 22.07
CA THR A 96 26.85 7.14 21.66
C THR A 96 27.05 8.21 22.76
N ASN A 97 26.14 8.35 23.73
CA ASN A 97 26.33 9.24 24.87
C ASN A 97 27.35 8.71 25.90
N THR A 98 27.58 7.40 25.95
CA THR A 98 28.40 6.75 26.98
C THR A 98 29.89 6.97 26.73
N ARG A 99 30.46 7.90 27.50
CA ARG A 99 31.86 8.34 27.39
C ARG A 99 32.85 7.23 27.81
N LEU A 100 33.79 6.92 26.92
CA LEU A 100 34.93 6.05 27.23
C LEU A 100 35.71 6.50 28.48
N LYS A 101 36.01 5.51 29.33
CA LYS A 101 36.94 5.62 30.47
C LYS A 101 38.32 6.08 29.95
N PHE A 102 39.03 6.90 30.74
CA PHE A 102 40.16 7.70 30.23
C PHE A 102 41.27 6.87 29.57
N TYR A 103 41.60 5.68 30.10
CA TYR A 103 42.61 4.78 29.53
C TYR A 103 42.31 4.36 28.08
N ALA A 104 41.03 4.30 27.67
CA ALA A 104 40.64 3.95 26.31
C ALA A 104 40.78 5.13 25.33
N ARG A 105 40.94 6.36 25.85
CA ARG A 105 41.15 7.58 25.06
C ARG A 105 42.63 7.95 24.85
N ILE A 106 43.56 7.33 25.58
CA ILE A 106 44.99 7.68 25.51
C ILE A 106 45.66 7.18 24.21
N LEU A 107 45.35 5.95 23.76
CA LEU A 107 45.85 5.41 22.49
C LEU A 107 44.75 4.64 21.72
N PRO A 108 43.76 5.32 21.12
CA PRO A 108 42.60 4.68 20.48
C PRO A 108 42.97 3.62 19.42
N ARG A 109 43.94 3.92 18.55
CA ARG A 109 44.40 3.02 17.47
C ARG A 109 45.07 1.74 17.95
N LEU A 110 45.50 1.67 19.21
CA LEU A 110 46.14 0.50 19.82
C LEU A 110 45.26 -0.20 20.86
N ASN A 111 44.05 0.33 21.11
CA ASN A 111 43.14 -0.24 22.11
C ASN A 111 41.99 -1.01 21.44
N PRO A 112 41.93 -2.35 21.56
CA PRO A 112 40.86 -3.14 20.93
C PRO A 112 39.46 -2.77 21.48
N LEU A 113 39.36 -2.23 22.70
CA LEU A 113 38.08 -1.76 23.25
C LEU A 113 37.50 -0.58 22.44
N TYR A 114 38.36 0.32 21.95
CA TYR A 114 37.92 1.44 21.11
C TYR A 114 37.34 0.92 19.79
N LYS A 115 38.07 0.02 19.11
CA LYS A 115 37.61 -0.62 17.87
C LYS A 115 36.30 -1.40 18.08
N HIS A 116 36.18 -2.17 19.15
CA HIS A 116 34.96 -2.92 19.45
C HIS A 116 33.74 -2.03 19.77
N GLN A 117 33.94 -0.85 20.37
CA GLN A 117 32.84 0.13 20.48
C GLN A 117 32.49 0.74 19.12
N GLU A 118 33.49 1.08 18.29
CA GLU A 118 33.27 1.61 16.95
C GLU A 118 32.58 0.60 16.02
N GLU A 119 32.78 -0.69 16.24
CA GLU A 119 32.05 -1.80 15.60
C GLU A 119 30.65 -1.97 16.22
N GLY A 120 30.55 -1.89 17.56
CA GLY A 120 29.31 -2.00 18.33
C GLY A 120 28.26 -0.97 17.93
N LEU A 121 28.62 0.32 17.95
CA LEU A 121 27.74 1.44 17.57
C LEU A 121 27.31 1.39 16.09
N LYS A 122 28.10 0.77 15.21
CA LYS A 122 27.67 0.53 13.81
C LYS A 122 26.65 -0.59 13.71
N ALA A 123 26.75 -1.61 14.56
CA ALA A 123 25.80 -2.72 14.60
C ALA A 123 24.47 -2.32 15.27
N ILE A 124 24.53 -1.61 16.40
CA ILE A 124 23.38 -1.03 17.10
C ILE A 124 23.78 0.06 18.11
N ASP A 125 22.99 1.13 18.19
CA ASP A 125 23.15 2.27 19.09
C ASP A 125 21.81 2.61 19.79
N PHE A 126 21.84 2.60 21.12
CA PHE A 126 20.73 2.89 22.05
C PHE A 126 20.66 4.37 22.46
N VAL A 127 21.33 5.27 21.71
CA VAL A 127 21.17 6.74 21.82
C VAL A 127 19.70 7.18 21.73
N ASP A 128 18.88 6.45 20.96
CA ASP A 128 17.43 6.58 20.89
C ASP A 128 16.76 5.32 21.48
N THR A 129 15.62 5.51 22.12
CA THR A 129 14.77 4.45 22.70
C THR A 129 14.20 3.52 21.62
N PHE A 130 13.40 4.08 20.69
CA PHE A 130 12.91 3.40 19.50
C PHE A 130 12.47 4.46 18.45
N PRO A 131 12.75 4.29 17.14
CA PRO A 131 13.47 3.18 16.51
C PRO A 131 14.97 3.15 16.87
N LEU A 132 15.52 1.94 17.01
CA LEU A 132 16.92 1.70 17.33
C LEU A 132 17.81 2.08 16.16
N LYS A 133 18.92 2.79 16.42
CA LYS A 133 19.86 3.24 15.40
C LYS A 133 20.89 2.15 15.07
N ALA A 134 21.26 2.07 13.79
CA ALA A 134 22.35 1.23 13.29
C ALA A 134 22.84 1.72 11.93
N LYS A 135 24.08 1.41 11.55
CA LYS A 135 24.66 1.82 10.26
C LYS A 135 23.93 1.09 9.12
N GLY A 136 23.41 1.84 8.16
CA GLY A 136 22.70 1.30 7.00
C GLY A 136 21.22 1.01 7.25
N THR A 137 20.63 1.54 8.34
CA THR A 137 19.18 1.52 8.62
C THR A 137 18.50 0.15 8.39
N PRO A 138 19.01 -0.94 9.00
CA PRO A 138 18.36 -2.24 8.91
C PRO A 138 16.96 -2.24 9.58
N PRO A 139 16.04 -3.13 9.18
CA PRO A 139 14.71 -3.23 9.80
C PRO A 139 14.79 -3.48 11.31
N GLN A 140 13.90 -2.84 12.07
CA GLN A 140 13.87 -2.94 13.54
C GLN A 140 13.70 -4.40 14.03
N LEU A 141 12.91 -5.20 13.30
CA LEU A 141 12.76 -6.63 13.52
C LEU A 141 14.11 -7.39 13.49
N SER A 142 15.02 -7.00 12.60
CA SER A 142 16.36 -7.58 12.50
C SER A 142 17.25 -7.17 13.68
N LEU A 143 17.17 -5.90 14.12
CA LEU A 143 17.89 -5.41 15.29
C LEU A 143 17.44 -6.11 16.59
N LEU A 144 16.13 -6.22 16.82
CA LEU A 144 15.58 -6.91 18.00
C LEU A 144 15.94 -8.40 18.02
N LYS A 145 15.80 -9.11 16.88
CA LYS A 145 16.27 -10.50 16.73
C LYS A 145 17.79 -10.63 16.98
N SER A 146 18.57 -9.65 16.53
CA SER A 146 20.03 -9.61 16.75
C SER A 146 20.40 -9.43 18.23
N ILE A 147 19.70 -8.56 18.97
CA ILE A 147 19.86 -8.44 20.43
C ILE A 147 19.53 -9.78 21.09
N ARG A 148 18.33 -10.31 20.81
CA ARG A 148 17.80 -11.53 21.40
C ARG A 148 18.76 -12.70 21.24
N ASN A 149 19.17 -12.99 20.01
CA ASN A 149 20.04 -14.12 19.70
C ASN A 149 21.42 -13.95 20.37
N GLN A 150 22.03 -12.75 20.34
CA GLN A 150 23.33 -12.51 21.00
C GLN A 150 23.30 -12.65 22.53
N VAL A 151 22.12 -12.46 23.15
CA VAL A 151 21.89 -12.66 24.58
C VAL A 151 21.74 -14.15 24.93
N ILE A 152 21.01 -14.91 24.11
CA ILE A 152 20.85 -16.38 24.21
C ILE A 152 22.20 -17.07 23.99
N ASP A 153 22.89 -16.76 22.89
CA ASP A 153 24.17 -17.39 22.48
C ASP A 153 25.35 -17.03 23.41
N ARG A 154 25.13 -16.15 24.40
CA ARG A 154 26.16 -15.60 25.32
C ARG A 154 27.34 -14.94 24.61
N THR A 155 27.17 -14.53 23.36
CA THR A 155 28.20 -13.83 22.57
C THR A 155 28.42 -12.42 23.11
N MET A 156 27.35 -11.76 23.57
CA MET A 156 27.42 -10.43 24.19
C MET A 156 27.27 -10.43 25.73
N PRO A 157 27.90 -9.46 26.42
CA PRO A 157 29.07 -8.72 25.96
C PRO A 157 30.27 -9.64 25.67
N LEU A 158 31.23 -9.17 24.88
CA LEU A 158 32.37 -9.98 24.43
C LEU A 158 33.10 -10.68 25.59
N LYS A 159 33.55 -11.93 25.36
CA LYS A 159 34.24 -12.75 26.39
C LYS A 159 35.44 -12.02 27.02
N SER A 160 36.26 -11.35 26.21
CA SER A 160 37.39 -10.51 26.63
C SER A 160 36.96 -9.38 27.58
N TYR A 161 35.92 -8.63 27.21
CA TYR A 161 35.36 -7.56 28.02
C TYR A 161 34.78 -8.06 29.36
N ARG A 162 34.11 -9.22 29.36
CA ARG A 162 33.56 -9.85 30.57
C ARG A 162 34.62 -10.42 31.54
N LEU A 163 35.86 -10.68 31.09
CA LEU A 163 36.95 -11.07 31.98
C LEU A 163 37.38 -9.91 32.87
N VAL A 164 37.47 -8.69 32.30
CA VAL A 164 37.81 -7.46 33.02
C VAL A 164 36.60 -6.94 33.81
N TYR A 165 35.43 -6.87 33.17
CA TYR A 165 34.21 -6.31 33.75
C TYR A 165 33.19 -7.40 34.06
N ARG A 166 33.49 -8.22 35.09
CA ARG A 166 32.66 -9.37 35.50
C ARG A 166 31.20 -9.00 35.82
N ASN A 167 30.95 -7.79 36.32
CA ASN A 167 29.61 -7.27 36.61
C ASN A 167 28.77 -6.93 35.35
N ARG A 168 29.41 -6.84 34.17
CA ARG A 168 28.77 -6.65 32.86
C ARG A 168 28.29 -7.96 32.24
N ARG A 169 28.66 -9.12 32.80
CA ARG A 169 28.13 -10.42 32.36
C ARG A 169 26.60 -10.42 32.45
N ILE A 170 25.95 -10.87 31.39
CA ILE A 170 24.52 -11.23 31.40
C ILE A 170 24.39 -12.58 32.11
N PHE A 171 23.51 -12.63 33.11
CA PHE A 171 23.07 -13.83 33.81
C PHE A 171 21.65 -14.18 33.36
N ASN A 172 21.15 -15.36 33.74
CA ASN A 172 19.83 -15.84 33.30
C ASN A 172 18.69 -14.85 33.62
N SER A 173 18.74 -14.17 34.78
CA SER A 173 17.76 -13.15 35.18
C SER A 173 17.96 -11.76 34.55
N ASP A 174 19.08 -11.53 33.84
CA ASP A 174 19.21 -10.38 32.93
C ASP A 174 18.63 -10.76 31.55
N GLU A 175 18.90 -11.98 31.06
CA GLU A 175 18.38 -12.53 29.81
C GLU A 175 16.86 -12.60 29.81
N GLU A 176 16.25 -13.25 30.80
CA GLU A 176 14.80 -13.41 30.97
C GLU A 176 14.05 -12.09 30.74
N LYS A 177 14.61 -10.98 31.24
CA LYS A 177 14.06 -9.63 31.09
C LYS A 177 14.32 -9.01 29.73
N ILE A 178 15.48 -9.30 29.11
CA ILE A 178 15.76 -8.87 27.73
C ILE A 178 14.85 -9.61 26.75
N LEU A 179 14.60 -10.92 26.95
CA LEU A 179 13.65 -11.71 26.15
C LEU A 179 12.22 -11.21 26.33
N ALA A 180 11.77 -11.00 27.57
CA ALA A 180 10.45 -10.44 27.87
C ALA A 180 10.20 -9.06 27.24
N TRP A 181 11.26 -8.28 26.97
CA TRP A 181 11.19 -7.03 26.22
C TRP A 181 11.26 -7.24 24.70
N THR A 182 12.18 -8.06 24.18
CA THR A 182 12.37 -8.20 22.73
C THR A 182 11.30 -9.05 22.05
N ASP A 183 10.86 -10.15 22.64
CA ASP A 183 9.99 -11.12 21.97
C ASP A 183 8.59 -10.59 21.64
N PRO A 184 7.88 -9.82 22.50
CA PRO A 184 6.60 -9.20 22.14
C PRO A 184 6.73 -8.19 20.98
N LEU A 185 7.82 -7.41 20.96
CA LEU A 185 8.10 -6.44 19.90
C LEU A 185 8.50 -7.12 18.59
N ILE A 186 9.21 -8.26 18.67
CA ILE A 186 9.52 -9.11 17.50
C ILE A 186 8.23 -9.65 16.90
N GLN A 187 7.34 -10.26 17.70
CA GLN A 187 6.07 -10.80 17.21
C GLN A 187 5.22 -9.72 16.53
N LYS A 188 5.04 -8.56 17.17
CA LYS A 188 4.25 -7.46 16.60
C LYS A 188 4.80 -6.92 15.28
N LEU A 189 6.12 -6.91 15.12
CA LEU A 189 6.77 -6.54 13.86
C LEU A 189 6.72 -7.67 12.81
N GLU A 190 6.62 -8.93 13.21
CA GLU A 190 6.32 -10.04 12.30
C GLU A 190 4.87 -9.97 11.81
N ASP A 191 3.90 -9.77 12.71
CA ASP A 191 2.47 -9.60 12.41
C ASP A 191 2.24 -8.37 11.48
N TYR A 192 2.86 -7.23 11.80
CA TYR A 192 2.82 -6.02 10.97
C TYR A 192 3.45 -6.28 9.59
N ASN A 193 4.60 -6.98 9.52
CA ASN A 193 5.23 -7.29 8.24
C ASN A 193 4.36 -8.26 7.42
N GLU A 194 3.77 -9.29 8.02
CA GLU A 194 2.87 -10.22 7.32
C GLU A 194 1.64 -9.51 6.75
N LYS A 195 1.06 -8.58 7.52
CA LYS A 195 -0.12 -7.81 7.11
C LYS A 195 0.18 -6.73 6.06
N PHE A 196 1.29 -6.00 6.20
CA PHE A 196 1.52 -4.75 5.48
C PHE A 196 2.78 -4.70 4.60
N GLU A 197 3.68 -5.68 4.66
CA GLU A 197 4.99 -5.69 3.97
C GLU A 197 5.38 -7.06 3.36
N ASN A 198 4.47 -8.04 3.42
CA ASN A 198 4.64 -9.38 2.86
C ASN A 198 4.81 -9.31 1.32
N PRO A 199 5.86 -9.90 0.73
CA PRO A 199 6.04 -9.93 -0.73
C PRO A 199 4.87 -10.58 -1.50
N ALA A 200 4.09 -11.46 -0.89
CA ALA A 200 2.85 -11.98 -1.50
C ALA A 200 1.77 -10.89 -1.71
N ASN A 201 1.89 -9.76 -1.00
CA ASN A 201 1.04 -8.57 -1.10
C ASN A 201 1.73 -7.40 -1.87
N ASP A 202 2.92 -7.59 -2.45
CA ASP A 202 3.51 -6.60 -3.36
C ASP A 202 2.62 -6.42 -4.60
N PRO A 203 2.13 -5.20 -4.90
CA PRO A 203 1.31 -4.97 -6.09
C PRO A 203 2.02 -5.37 -7.39
N THR A 204 3.35 -5.27 -7.46
CA THR A 204 4.12 -5.69 -8.65
C THR A 204 4.01 -7.19 -8.89
N LEU A 205 4.22 -8.01 -7.85
CA LEU A 205 4.06 -9.46 -7.91
C LEU A 205 2.58 -9.87 -8.10
N LEU A 206 1.64 -9.20 -7.41
CA LEU A 206 0.20 -9.44 -7.59
C LEU A 206 -0.24 -9.16 -9.03
N ALA A 207 0.12 -7.99 -9.58
CA ALA A 207 -0.16 -7.63 -10.96
C ALA A 207 0.44 -8.64 -11.94
N LYS A 208 1.68 -9.06 -11.74
CA LYS A 208 2.31 -10.11 -12.53
C LYS A 208 1.51 -11.42 -12.47
N ASN A 209 1.15 -11.89 -11.28
CA ASN A 209 0.35 -13.11 -11.10
C ASN A 209 -1.02 -13.01 -11.79
N ILE A 210 -1.68 -11.84 -11.75
CA ILE A 210 -2.95 -11.58 -12.42
C ILE A 210 -2.77 -11.64 -13.94
N MET A 211 -1.74 -11.00 -14.48
CA MET A 211 -1.45 -11.01 -15.91
C MET A 211 -1.10 -12.43 -16.41
N GLU A 212 -0.29 -13.19 -15.68
CA GLU A 212 0.03 -14.59 -15.98
C GLU A 212 -1.22 -15.48 -16.02
N ASN A 213 -2.10 -15.38 -15.01
CA ASN A 213 -3.26 -16.27 -14.88
C ASN A 213 -4.47 -15.85 -15.75
N LYS A 214 -4.68 -14.55 -15.98
CA LYS A 214 -5.87 -14.02 -16.68
C LYS A 214 -5.61 -13.59 -18.13
N CYS A 215 -4.41 -13.11 -18.45
CA CYS A 215 -4.16 -12.36 -19.69
C CYS A 215 -3.17 -13.06 -20.66
N PHE A 216 -2.09 -13.63 -20.15
CA PHE A 216 -0.98 -14.17 -20.97
C PHE A 216 -1.42 -15.27 -21.94
N ARG A 217 -2.44 -16.06 -21.60
CA ARG A 217 -3.05 -17.09 -22.48
C ARG A 217 -3.60 -16.54 -23.81
N CYS A 218 -3.77 -15.22 -23.94
CA CYS A 218 -4.27 -14.56 -25.15
C CYS A 218 -3.38 -13.39 -25.65
N HIS A 219 -2.54 -12.82 -24.78
CA HIS A 219 -1.71 -11.64 -25.06
C HIS A 219 -0.19 -11.87 -24.87
N ALA A 220 0.26 -13.10 -24.63
CA ALA A 220 1.68 -13.41 -24.44
C ALA A 220 2.14 -14.63 -25.25
N ASN A 221 3.45 -14.89 -25.27
CA ASN A 221 4.10 -15.99 -25.98
C ASN A 221 3.75 -15.99 -27.48
N GLY A 222 3.84 -14.80 -28.11
CA GLY A 222 3.47 -14.59 -29.51
C GLY A 222 1.97 -14.56 -29.81
N ASN A 223 1.09 -14.71 -28.81
CA ASN A 223 -0.35 -14.47 -28.99
C ASN A 223 -0.64 -12.97 -28.92
N ALA A 224 -1.30 -12.43 -29.94
CA ALA A 224 -1.67 -11.01 -30.03
C ALA A 224 -3.19 -10.81 -30.20
N LYS A 225 -4.02 -11.58 -29.46
CA LYS A 225 -5.48 -11.54 -29.62
C LYS A 225 -6.02 -10.16 -29.22
N GLY A 226 -7.07 -9.70 -29.90
CA GLY A 226 -7.63 -8.36 -29.67
C GLY A 226 -6.73 -7.19 -30.11
N GLY A 227 -5.60 -7.45 -30.80
CA GLY A 227 -4.69 -6.39 -31.26
C GLY A 227 -3.68 -5.93 -30.21
N PHE A 228 -3.42 -6.75 -29.18
CA PHE A 228 -2.34 -6.56 -28.22
C PHE A 228 -1.68 -7.90 -27.88
N GLY A 229 -0.35 -7.89 -27.80
CA GLY A 229 0.52 -9.04 -27.53
C GLY A 229 1.79 -8.61 -26.79
N ASP A 230 2.74 -9.53 -26.62
CA ASP A 230 3.98 -9.34 -25.84
C ASP A 230 3.75 -8.89 -24.37
N MET A 231 2.64 -9.28 -23.75
CA MET A 231 2.27 -8.86 -22.39
C MET A 231 3.21 -9.41 -21.29
N GLU A 232 4.04 -10.41 -21.61
CA GLU A 232 5.14 -10.86 -20.76
C GLU A 232 6.28 -9.83 -20.64
N ASP A 233 6.36 -8.89 -21.58
CA ASP A 233 7.31 -7.78 -21.59
C ASP A 233 6.67 -6.56 -20.92
N SER A 234 6.91 -6.43 -19.61
CA SER A 234 6.36 -5.32 -18.81
C SER A 234 6.80 -3.94 -19.32
N MET A 235 7.98 -3.82 -19.94
CA MET A 235 8.44 -2.55 -20.51
C MET A 235 7.63 -2.16 -21.75
N LYS A 236 7.37 -3.12 -22.65
CA LYS A 236 6.45 -2.88 -23.79
C LYS A 236 5.02 -2.59 -23.34
N LEU A 237 4.51 -3.28 -22.32
CA LEU A 237 3.16 -3.05 -21.79
C LEU A 237 3.04 -1.64 -21.21
N LEU A 238 3.98 -1.22 -20.37
CA LEU A 238 3.98 0.11 -19.74
C LEU A 238 4.22 1.25 -20.76
N ALA A 239 5.00 1.00 -21.81
CA ALA A 239 5.19 1.93 -22.92
C ALA A 239 4.10 1.84 -24.01
N SER A 240 3.10 0.98 -23.86
CA SER A 240 2.01 0.82 -24.83
C SER A 240 0.95 1.91 -24.66
N LYS A 241 0.19 2.19 -25.74
CA LYS A 241 -0.98 3.08 -25.69
C LYS A 241 -2.08 2.65 -24.69
N TYR A 242 -2.00 1.43 -24.15
CA TYR A 242 -2.99 0.90 -23.21
C TYR A 242 -2.74 1.33 -21.76
N VAL A 243 -1.56 1.87 -21.46
CA VAL A 243 -1.17 2.37 -20.13
C VAL A 243 -0.94 3.88 -20.21
N ASP A 244 -1.45 4.63 -19.23
CA ASP A 244 -1.15 6.05 -19.05
C ASP A 244 -0.48 6.24 -17.68
N LEU A 245 0.86 6.30 -17.65
CA LEU A 245 1.59 6.51 -16.40
C LEU A 245 1.44 7.93 -15.83
N LYS A 246 0.98 8.91 -16.62
CA LYS A 246 0.71 10.27 -16.12
C LYS A 246 -0.62 10.34 -15.38
N ASN A 247 -1.57 9.47 -15.74
CA ASN A 247 -2.79 9.24 -14.99
C ASN A 247 -3.16 7.74 -14.98
N PRO A 248 -2.53 6.94 -14.08
CA PRO A 248 -2.69 5.48 -14.06
C PRO A 248 -4.13 4.99 -14.10
N GLU A 249 -5.04 5.70 -13.44
CA GLU A 249 -6.46 5.37 -13.32
C GLU A 249 -7.28 5.58 -14.60
N SER A 250 -6.75 6.30 -15.60
CA SER A 250 -7.36 6.41 -16.93
C SER A 250 -6.74 5.48 -17.98
N SER A 251 -5.81 4.59 -17.60
CA SER A 251 -5.25 3.58 -18.51
C SER A 251 -6.36 2.79 -19.23
N GLU A 252 -6.23 2.62 -20.55
CA GLU A 252 -7.17 1.82 -21.36
C GLU A 252 -7.24 0.39 -20.80
N LEU A 253 -6.11 -0.17 -20.34
CA LEU A 253 -5.98 -1.48 -19.70
C LEU A 253 -6.93 -1.67 -18.51
N LEU A 254 -6.99 -0.71 -17.57
CA LEU A 254 -7.93 -0.77 -16.44
C LEU A 254 -9.37 -0.53 -16.91
N THR A 255 -9.55 0.36 -17.88
CA THR A 255 -10.87 0.75 -18.39
C THR A 255 -11.58 -0.38 -19.15
N ILE A 256 -10.86 -1.29 -19.81
CA ILE A 256 -11.45 -2.45 -20.50
C ILE A 256 -11.66 -3.66 -19.59
N THR A 257 -10.89 -3.79 -18.50
CA THR A 257 -11.06 -4.87 -17.51
C THR A 257 -12.19 -4.57 -16.52
N ASP A 258 -12.29 -3.34 -16.02
CA ASP A 258 -13.42 -2.83 -15.21
C ASP A 258 -14.78 -3.06 -15.91
N LYS A 259 -14.86 -2.71 -17.20
CA LYS A 259 -16.05 -2.92 -18.04
C LYS A 259 -16.32 -4.39 -18.39
N GLY A 260 -15.51 -5.34 -17.93
CA GLY A 260 -15.63 -6.76 -18.27
C GLY A 260 -15.49 -7.07 -19.77
N GLN A 261 -14.81 -6.21 -20.53
CA GLN A 261 -14.54 -6.43 -21.96
C GLN A 261 -13.34 -7.37 -22.16
N MET A 262 -12.39 -7.35 -21.23
CA MET A 262 -11.25 -8.27 -21.16
C MET A 262 -11.06 -8.80 -19.73
N PRO A 263 -10.74 -10.11 -19.54
CA PRO A 263 -10.83 -11.17 -20.54
C PRO A 263 -12.27 -11.42 -21.01
N PRO A 264 -12.49 -11.87 -22.26
CA PRO A 264 -13.84 -12.02 -22.84
C PRO A 264 -14.64 -13.20 -22.24
N ASN A 265 -13.99 -14.10 -21.49
CA ASN A 265 -14.67 -15.14 -20.72
C ASN A 265 -15.04 -14.58 -19.34
N LYS A 266 -16.33 -14.52 -19.02
CA LYS A 266 -16.84 -14.03 -17.72
C LYS A 266 -16.29 -14.80 -16.49
N ARG A 267 -15.79 -16.04 -16.66
CA ARG A 267 -15.12 -16.79 -15.58
C ARG A 267 -13.66 -16.37 -15.33
N GLU A 268 -13.08 -15.61 -16.26
CA GLU A 268 -11.71 -15.09 -16.22
C GLU A 268 -11.69 -13.58 -15.96
N ALA A 269 -12.86 -12.95 -15.83
CA ALA A 269 -13.00 -11.57 -15.38
C ALA A 269 -12.21 -11.33 -14.08
N LEU A 270 -11.77 -10.09 -13.90
CA LEU A 270 -11.06 -9.68 -12.69
C LEU A 270 -12.07 -9.41 -11.58
N THR A 271 -11.74 -9.84 -10.37
CA THR A 271 -12.41 -9.42 -9.14
C THR A 271 -12.04 -7.97 -8.78
N GLU A 272 -12.83 -7.33 -7.92
CA GLU A 272 -12.54 -5.98 -7.41
C GLU A 272 -11.12 -5.88 -6.82
N LYS A 273 -10.65 -6.92 -6.10
CA LYS A 273 -9.28 -6.97 -5.58
C LYS A 273 -8.23 -7.06 -6.70
N GLU A 274 -8.42 -7.93 -7.70
CA GLU A 274 -7.46 -8.04 -8.80
C GLU A 274 -7.37 -6.75 -9.64
N LEU A 275 -8.49 -6.01 -9.78
CA LEU A 275 -8.50 -4.71 -10.43
C LEU A 275 -7.75 -3.65 -9.59
N PHE A 276 -7.97 -3.64 -8.27
CA PHE A 276 -7.24 -2.79 -7.33
C PHE A 276 -5.73 -3.09 -7.32
N ASP A 277 -5.34 -4.36 -7.32
CA ASP A 277 -3.95 -4.80 -7.33
C ASP A 277 -3.21 -4.31 -8.60
N LEU A 278 -3.85 -4.41 -9.78
CA LEU A 278 -3.32 -3.83 -11.03
C LEU A 278 -3.24 -2.30 -10.99
N LYS A 279 -4.21 -1.63 -10.36
CA LYS A 279 -4.23 -0.17 -10.22
C LYS A 279 -3.09 0.31 -9.32
N GLU A 280 -2.87 -0.31 -8.16
CA GLU A 280 -1.74 0.03 -7.28
C GLU A 280 -0.39 -0.23 -7.95
N TRP A 281 -0.26 -1.29 -8.75
CA TRP A 281 0.93 -1.55 -9.55
C TRP A 281 1.24 -0.40 -10.52
N LEU A 282 0.27 0.03 -11.34
CA LEU A 282 0.49 1.15 -12.27
C LEU A 282 0.82 2.47 -11.55
N ILE A 283 0.29 2.69 -10.34
CA ILE A 283 0.63 3.85 -9.50
C ILE A 283 2.02 3.70 -8.81
N ILE A 284 2.59 2.50 -8.78
CA ILE A 284 3.98 2.25 -8.38
C ILE A 284 4.93 2.47 -9.57
N GLU A 285 4.59 2.00 -10.77
CA GLU A 285 5.42 2.20 -11.96
C GLU A 285 5.54 3.66 -12.38
N SER A 286 4.44 4.44 -12.33
CA SER A 286 4.47 5.87 -12.68
C SER A 286 5.42 6.68 -11.81
N LYS A 287 5.54 6.33 -10.52
CA LYS A 287 6.49 6.96 -9.59
C LYS A 287 7.94 6.66 -9.93
N LYS A 288 8.24 5.53 -10.59
CA LYS A 288 9.59 5.20 -11.07
C LYS A 288 9.95 6.02 -12.32
N GLU A 289 8.99 6.23 -13.22
CA GLU A 289 9.19 7.09 -14.40
C GLU A 289 9.51 8.54 -14.00
N THR A 290 8.83 9.09 -12.98
CA THR A 290 9.09 10.46 -12.48
C THR A 290 10.44 10.68 -11.76
N VAL A 291 11.33 9.69 -11.77
CA VAL A 291 12.67 9.74 -11.11
C VAL A 291 13.82 9.58 -12.12
N GLN A 292 13.52 9.56 -13.43
CA GLN A 292 14.49 9.55 -14.54
C GLN A 292 14.49 10.87 -15.33
#